data_AF-A0A4Q4CSX9-F1
#
_entry.id   AF-A0A4Q4CSX9-F1
#
_cell.length_a   1.000
_cell.length_b   1.000
_cell.length_c   1.000
_cell.angle_alpha   90.00
_cell.angle_beta   90.00
_cell.angle_gamma   90.00
#
_symmetry.space_group_name_H-M   'P 1'
#
loop_
_entity.id
_entity.type
_entity.pdbx_description
1 polymer ?
#
loop_
_entity_poly.entity_id
_entity_poly.type
_entity_poly.pdbx_seq_one_letter_code
_entity_poly.pdbx_strand_id
1 'polypeptide(L)' 'MDNTYNAAHLLVLEGLEAVRKRPGMYIGSTDTRGLMHCLWEIIDNGVDEALAGAAHSVQVTLHPDGSAEVHDDGRGIPTD' A
#
# COMPACT_ATOMS: atom_id res chain seq x y z
N MET A 1 14.54 24.72 -34.94
CA MET A 1 14.01 23.60 -34.13
C MET A 1 14.68 23.72 -32.79
N ASP A 2 13.91 24.09 -31.78
CA ASP A 2 14.42 24.27 -30.43
C ASP A 2 14.85 22.91 -29.88
N ASN A 3 16.15 22.72 -29.69
CA ASN A 3 16.76 21.48 -29.21
C ASN A 3 16.74 21.43 -27.66
N THR A 4 15.65 21.90 -27.08
CA THR A 4 15.51 22.11 -25.63
C THR A 4 15.22 20.82 -24.87
N TYR A 5 14.76 19.76 -25.54
CA TYR A 5 14.64 18.44 -24.92
C TYR A 5 15.98 17.69 -24.98
N ASN A 6 16.60 17.52 -23.81
CA ASN A 6 17.87 16.82 -23.63
C ASN A 6 17.78 15.80 -22.49
N ALA A 7 18.84 15.02 -22.25
CA ALA A 7 18.88 13.96 -21.25
C ALA A 7 18.51 14.42 -19.82
N ALA A 8 18.72 15.70 -19.47
CA ALA A 8 18.35 16.23 -18.15
C ALA A 8 16.83 16.31 -17.92
N HIS A 9 16.02 16.14 -18.98
CA HIS A 9 14.56 16.10 -18.88
C HIS A 9 14.01 14.68 -18.62
N LEU A 10 14.87 13.66 -18.65
CA LEU A 10 14.51 12.31 -18.26
C LEU A 10 14.60 12.20 -16.74
N LEU A 11 13.47 11.96 -16.09
CA LEU A 11 13.38 11.75 -14.66
C LEU A 11 13.18 10.26 -14.37
N VAL A 12 14.08 9.70 -13.57
CA VAL A 12 13.90 8.40 -12.94
C VAL A 12 13.30 8.64 -11.55
N LEU A 13 12.22 7.93 -11.23
CA LEU A 13 11.58 7.98 -9.92
C LEU A 13 12.01 6.74 -9.13
N GLU A 14 12.60 6.93 -7.95
CA GLU A 14 13.16 5.84 -7.17
C GLU A 14 12.20 5.35 -6.08
N GLY A 15 12.19 4.04 -5.84
CA GLY A 15 11.38 3.42 -4.79
C GLY A 15 9.90 3.82 -4.84
N LEU A 16 9.41 4.42 -3.75
CA LEU A 16 8.01 4.81 -3.59
C LEU A 16 7.65 6.15 -4.27
N GLU A 17 8.60 6.85 -4.87
CA GLU A 17 8.32 8.11 -5.56
C GLU A 17 7.38 7.93 -6.75
N ALA A 18 7.55 6.84 -7.52
CA ALA A 18 6.67 6.51 -8.64
C ALA A 18 5.23 6.28 -8.17
N VAL A 19 5.06 5.57 -7.04
CA VAL A 19 3.77 5.29 -6.41
C VAL A 19 3.09 6.59 -6.00
N ARG A 20 3.82 7.47 -5.30
CA ARG A 20 3.28 8.76 -4.85
C ARG A 20 2.96 9.69 -6.02
N LYS A 21 3.75 9.65 -7.09
CA LYS A 21 3.54 10.50 -8.28
C LYS A 21 2.34 10.06 -9.10
N ARG A 22 2.06 8.74 -9.15
CA ARG A 22 0.97 8.15 -9.95
C ARG A 22 0.15 7.13 -9.14
N PRO A 23 -0.54 7.55 -8.06
CA PRO A 23 -1.19 6.62 -7.13
C PRO A 23 -2.30 5.81 -7.79
N GLY A 24 -3.02 6.35 -8.77
CA GLY A 24 -4.08 5.62 -9.48
C GLY A 24 -3.61 4.35 -10.21
N MET A 25 -2.32 4.24 -10.52
CA MET A 25 -1.75 3.01 -11.09
C MET A 25 -1.64 1.87 -10.07
N TYR A 26 -1.57 2.21 -8.78
CA TYR A 26 -1.32 1.26 -7.69
C TYR A 26 -2.55 1.03 -6.82
N ILE A 27 -3.30 2.08 -6.51
CA ILE A 27 -4.49 2.03 -5.64
C ILE A 27 -5.80 2.34 -6.39
N GLY A 28 -5.75 2.37 -7.73
CA GLY A 28 -6.88 2.61 -8.63
C GLY A 28 -7.39 4.05 -8.68
N SER A 29 -7.62 4.67 -7.52
CA SER A 29 -8.11 6.05 -7.41
C SER A 29 -7.60 6.74 -6.14
N THR A 30 -7.82 8.04 -6.00
CA THR A 30 -7.52 8.81 -4.77
C THR A 30 -8.78 9.29 -4.06
N ASP A 31 -9.93 8.70 -4.40
CA ASP A 31 -11.18 8.89 -3.68
C ASP A 31 -11.35 7.81 -2.59
N THR A 32 -12.54 7.72 -2.01
CA THR A 32 -12.87 6.76 -0.94
C THR A 32 -12.60 5.31 -1.32
N ARG A 33 -12.68 4.93 -2.60
CA ARG A 33 -12.37 3.57 -3.06
C ARG A 33 -10.88 3.28 -2.94
N GLY A 34 -10.03 4.24 -3.33
CA GLY A 34 -8.58 4.12 -3.17
C GLY A 34 -8.16 4.08 -1.72
N LEU A 35 -8.79 4.90 -0.86
CA LEU A 35 -8.58 4.84 0.58
C LEU A 35 -8.92 3.45 1.15
N MET A 36 -10.09 2.90 0.79
CA MET A 36 -10.47 1.55 1.22
C MET A 36 -9.53 0.48 0.66
N HIS A 37 -9.06 0.63 -0.57
CA HIS A 37 -8.10 -0.28 -1.17
C HIS A 37 -6.79 -0.34 -0.38
N CYS A 38 -6.25 0.78 0.08
CA CYS A 38 -5.08 0.78 0.98
C CYS A 38 -5.30 -0.03 2.26
N LEU A 39 -6.51 -0.02 2.82
CA LEU A 39 -6.85 -0.81 4.00
C LEU A 39 -7.01 -2.30 3.65
N TRP A 40 -7.64 -2.62 2.51
CA TRP A 40 -7.78 -3.99 2.02
C TRP A 40 -6.44 -4.68 1.84
N GLU A 41 -5.45 -4.00 1.28
CA GLU A 41 -4.09 -4.56 1.10
C GLU A 41 -3.48 -5.04 2.43
N ILE A 42 -3.75 -4.38 3.56
CA ILE A 42 -3.24 -4.82 4.86
C ILE A 42 -4.07 -5.97 5.42
N ILE A 43 -5.39 -5.93 5.26
CA ILE A 43 -6.29 -7.03 5.68
C ILE A 43 -5.95 -8.30 4.91
N ASP A 44 -5.73 -8.20 3.60
CA ASP A 44 -5.45 -9.33 2.71
C ASP A 44 -4.15 -10.04 3.12
N ASN A 45 -3.11 -9.30 3.52
CA ASN A 45 -1.88 -9.91 4.07
C ASN A 45 -2.15 -10.74 5.34
N GLY A 46 -3.03 -10.27 6.24
CA GLY A 46 -3.44 -11.04 7.42
C GLY A 46 -4.30 -12.26 7.06
N VAL A 47 -5.16 -12.13 6.05
CA VAL A 47 -5.96 -13.25 5.52
C VAL A 47 -5.07 -14.30 4.87
N ASP A 48 -4.00 -13.91 4.18
CA ASP A 48 -3.03 -14.83 3.61
C ASP A 48 -2.33 -15.68 4.70
N GLU A 49 -2.03 -15.11 5.87
CA GLU A 49 -1.54 -15.87 7.03
C GLU A 49 -2.60 -16.86 7.54
N ALA A 50 -3.89 -16.49 7.54
CA ALA A 50 -4.97 -17.40 7.90
C ALA A 50 -5.15 -18.54 6.87
N LEU A 51 -5.04 -18.23 5.58
CA LEU A 51 -5.07 -19.22 4.49
C LEU A 51 -3.88 -20.19 4.57
N ALA A 52 -2.73 -19.73 5.05
CA ALA A 52 -1.57 -20.56 5.34
C ALA A 52 -1.72 -21.40 6.63
N GLY A 53 -2.81 -21.22 7.39
CA GLY A 53 -3.06 -21.89 8.67
C GLY A 53 -2.22 -21.36 9.83
N ALA A 54 -1.64 -20.17 9.67
CA ALA A 54 -0.78 -19.54 10.67
C ALA A 54 -1.52 -18.52 11.55
N ALA A 55 -2.55 -17.85 11.00
CA ALA A 55 -3.41 -16.92 11.76
C ALA A 55 -4.81 -17.51 11.97
N HIS A 56 -5.46 -17.13 13.08
CA HIS A 56 -6.84 -17.48 13.42
C HIS A 56 -7.73 -16.25 13.54
N SER A 57 -7.14 -15.07 13.74
CA SER A 57 -7.86 -13.81 13.93
C SER A 57 -7.19 -12.68 13.17
N VAL A 58 -7.99 -11.93 12.43
CA VAL A 58 -7.62 -10.62 11.88
C VAL A 58 -8.62 -9.59 12.42
N GLN A 59 -8.11 -8.58 13.12
CA GLN A 59 -8.89 -7.55 13.80
C GLN A 59 -8.62 -6.20 13.16
N VAL A 60 -9.68 -5.44 12.90
CA VAL A 60 -9.59 -4.08 12.36
C VAL A 60 -10.12 -3.09 13.38
N THR A 61 -9.27 -2.15 13.79
CA THR A 61 -9.63 -1.09 14.74
C THR A 61 -9.66 0.25 14.02
N LEU A 62 -10.78 0.97 14.10
CA LEU A 62 -10.89 2.35 13.61
C LEU A 62 -10.70 3.30 14.78
N HIS A 63 -9.68 4.15 14.70
CA HIS A 63 -9.34 5.07 15.78
C HIS A 63 -10.10 6.40 15.66
N PRO A 64 -10.30 7.13 16.77
CA PRO A 64 -10.99 8.42 16.75
C PRO A 64 -10.28 9.52 15.95
N ASP A 65 -8.98 9.36 15.66
CA ASP A 65 -8.18 10.30 14.88
C ASP A 65 -8.29 10.08 13.35
N GLY A 66 -9.09 9.09 12.93
CA GLY A 66 -9.27 8.74 11.53
C GLY A 66 -8.22 7.76 10.99
N SER A 67 -7.32 7.24 11.83
CA SER A 67 -6.45 6.13 11.47
C SER A 67 -7.15 4.77 11.62
N ALA A 68 -6.58 3.74 10.99
CA ALA A 68 -7.02 2.36 11.10
C ALA A 68 -5.82 1.45 11.41
N GLU A 69 -6.04 0.47 12.27
CA GLU A 69 -5.08 -0.58 12.61
C GLU A 69 -5.65 -1.93 12.14
N VAL A 70 -4.78 -2.76 11.57
CA VAL A 70 -5.07 -4.16 11.24
C VAL A 70 -4.09 -5.01 12.03
N HIS A 71 -4.61 -5.91 12.86
CA HIS A 71 -3.83 -6.82 13.69
C HIS A 71 -4.16 -8.26 13.33
N ASP A 72 -3.13 -9.06 13.05
CA ASP A 72 -3.24 -10.52 12.89
C ASP A 72 -2.36 -11.25 13.93
N ASP A 73 -2.70 -12.51 14.19
CA ASP A 73 -1.94 -13.43 15.04
C ASP A 73 -1.11 -14.45 14.24
N GLY A 74 -0.71 -14.07 13.01
CA GLY A 74 0.09 -14.89 12.11
C GLY A 74 1.57 -14.98 12.51
N ARG A 75 2.42 -15.40 11.57
CA ARG A 75 3.87 -15.56 11.82
C ARG A 75 4.61 -14.24 12.05
N GLY A 76 4.02 -13.14 11.58
CA GLY A 76 4.65 -11.83 11.52
C GLY A 76 5.61 -11.67 10.34
N ILE A 77 5.90 -10.41 10.01
CA ILE A 77 6.87 -10.05 8.96
C ILE A 77 8.29 -10.45 9.44
N PRO A 78 9.14 -11.05 8.57
CA PRO A 78 10.54 -11.34 8.91
C PRO A 78 11.31 -10.10 9.38
N THR A 79 12.18 -10.26 10.38
CA THR A 79 12.86 -9.13 11.07
C THR A 79 14.39 -9.26 11.13
N ASP A 80 14.94 -10.29 10.49
CA ASP A 80 16.38 -10.54 10.37
C ASP A 80 17.03 -9.81 9.18
#